data_AF-A0A3M1ZGL7-F1
#
_entry.id   AF-A0A3M1ZGL7-F1
#
_cell.length_a   1.000
_cell.length_b   1.000
_cell.length_c   1.000
_cell.angle_alpha   90.00
_cell.angle_beta   90.00
_cell.angle_gamma   90.00
#
_symmetry.space_group_name_H-M   'P 1'
#
loop_
_entity.id
_entity.type
_entity.pdbx_description
1 polymer ?
#
loop_
_entity_poly.entity_id
_entity_poly.type
_entity_poly.pdbx_seq_one_letter_code
_entity_poly.pdbx_strand_id
1 'polypeptide(L)'
;MAKLLDHLFRRESAAKAYTPTPLAEEAALREERARAHLRRRLARLQAQTGDRVAEALHLLPLLLHVNQPGLPGHVDDPACPVGIADYSPSAEALRRAKRLFPEARIKRGAFYRPAVDLVAVMGSAGSIGFTGESDLDVWICHSPALSESAVEAYGQKVREVEAWLNRHTGAEFHLFLQSTADIRANRFGQTDLEGCGSAMGAILKEEFYRTHVLLGGKLPVWWVLPPGLDADGYAAELARILDDPTLITDAYVDLGPVARVPLGELFGAT
;
A
#
# COMPACT_ATOMS: atom_id res chain seq x y z
N MET A 1 -29.80 -39.61 14.08
CA MET A 1 -28.85 -38.66 13.46
C MET A 1 -29.49 -37.39 12.88
N ALA A 2 -30.74 -37.41 12.39
CA ALA A 2 -31.40 -36.21 11.88
C ALA A 2 -31.88 -35.18 12.95
N LYS A 3 -31.96 -35.57 14.24
CA LYS A 3 -32.36 -34.67 15.34
C LYS A 3 -31.19 -33.96 16.05
N LEU A 4 -29.93 -34.30 15.75
CA LEU A 4 -28.75 -33.66 16.35
C LEU A 4 -28.23 -32.47 15.51
N LEU A 5 -28.59 -32.42 14.23
CA LEU A 5 -28.21 -31.32 13.31
C LEU A 5 -29.16 -30.11 13.44
N ASP A 6 -30.39 -30.32 13.91
CA ASP A 6 -31.40 -29.27 14.03
C ASP A 6 -31.19 -28.34 15.24
N HIS A 7 -30.28 -28.72 16.16
CA HIS A 7 -29.90 -27.91 17.31
C HIS A 7 -28.65 -27.04 17.05
N LEU A 8 -27.86 -27.34 16.01
CA LEU A 8 -26.66 -26.57 15.67
C LEU A 8 -26.95 -25.36 14.77
N PHE A 9 -28.14 -25.29 14.15
CA PHE A 9 -28.57 -24.17 13.29
C PHE A 9 -29.62 -23.25 13.92
N ARG A 10 -30.01 -23.48 15.18
CA ARG A 10 -30.84 -22.56 15.98
C ARG A 10 -30.00 -21.83 17.02
N ARG A 11 -28.96 -21.12 16.55
CA ARG A 11 -28.61 -19.84 17.17
C ARG A 11 -29.20 -18.78 16.27
N GLU A 12 -30.39 -18.31 16.63
CA GLU A 12 -30.87 -16.99 16.23
C GLU A 12 -29.74 -16.02 16.57
N SER A 13 -28.93 -15.69 15.57
CA SER A 13 -28.06 -14.54 15.63
C SER A 13 -29.00 -13.36 15.54
N ALA A 14 -29.46 -12.89 16.71
CA ALA A 14 -29.93 -11.53 16.86
C ALA A 14 -28.73 -10.63 16.55
N ALA A 15 -28.44 -10.43 15.27
CA ALA A 15 -27.66 -9.31 14.80
C ALA A 15 -28.46 -8.08 15.20
N LYS A 16 -28.18 -7.58 16.41
CA LYS A 16 -28.63 -6.27 16.87
C LYS A 16 -28.33 -5.34 15.70
N ALA A 17 -29.35 -4.70 15.14
CA ALA A 17 -29.17 -3.69 14.11
C ALA A 17 -28.22 -2.65 14.69
N TYR A 18 -26.95 -2.73 14.29
CA TYR A 18 -25.91 -1.94 14.89
C TYR A 18 -26.01 -0.56 14.25
N THR A 19 -26.21 0.48 15.08
CA THR A 19 -26.21 1.87 14.63
C THR A 19 -24.79 2.42 14.80
N PRO A 20 -24.11 2.86 13.72
CA PRO A 20 -22.75 3.40 13.82
C PRO A 20 -22.68 4.55 14.83
N THR A 21 -21.54 4.69 15.50
CA THR A 21 -21.28 5.89 16.32
C THR A 21 -21.10 7.11 15.39
N PRO A 22 -21.37 8.35 15.82
CA PRO A 22 -21.07 9.54 15.01
C PRO A 22 -19.61 9.60 14.54
N LEU A 23 -18.69 9.10 15.37
CA LEU A 23 -17.27 8.92 15.01
C LEU A 23 -17.11 7.97 13.82
N ALA A 24 -17.72 6.79 13.89
CA ALA A 24 -17.67 5.79 12.83
C ALA A 24 -18.30 6.30 11.53
N GLU A 25 -19.40 7.07 11.59
CA GLU A 25 -20.02 7.70 10.42
C GLU A 25 -19.07 8.71 9.76
N GLU A 26 -18.42 9.56 10.55
CA GLU A 26 -17.45 10.52 10.02
C GLU A 26 -16.21 9.84 9.44
N ALA A 27 -15.67 8.83 10.12
CA ALA A 27 -14.52 8.05 9.64
C ALA A 27 -14.86 7.33 8.33
N ALA A 28 -16.02 6.67 8.24
CA ALA A 28 -16.49 6.02 7.03
C ALA A 28 -16.65 7.01 5.87
N LEU A 29 -17.18 8.21 6.12
CA LEU A 29 -17.30 9.26 5.10
C LEU A 29 -15.93 9.75 4.62
N ARG A 30 -14.96 9.95 5.53
CA ARG A 30 -13.58 10.32 5.16
C ARG A 30 -12.92 9.22 4.34
N GLU A 31 -13.07 7.96 4.74
CA GLU A 31 -12.60 6.79 4.00
C GLU A 31 -13.18 6.75 2.58
N GLU A 32 -14.50 6.89 2.43
CA GLU A 32 -15.17 6.86 1.13
C GLU A 32 -14.59 7.95 0.20
N ARG A 33 -14.46 9.18 0.73
CA ARG A 33 -13.89 10.31 0.00
C ARG A 33 -12.42 10.07 -0.38
N ALA A 34 -11.62 9.53 0.53
CA ALA A 34 -10.22 9.19 0.31
C ALA A 34 -10.08 8.15 -0.82
N ARG A 35 -10.85 7.05 -0.75
CA ARG A 35 -10.84 6.00 -1.78
C ARG A 35 -11.32 6.53 -3.13
N ALA A 36 -12.38 7.35 -3.16
CA ALA A 36 -12.84 7.98 -4.39
C ALA A 36 -11.77 8.89 -5.01
N HIS A 37 -11.03 9.63 -4.18
CA HIS A 37 -9.93 10.47 -4.62
C HIS A 37 -8.75 9.68 -5.18
N LEU A 38 -8.32 8.64 -4.48
CA LEU A 38 -7.23 7.77 -4.92
C LEU A 38 -7.55 7.03 -6.23
N ARG A 39 -8.80 6.58 -6.41
CA ARG A 39 -9.27 5.99 -7.68
C ARG A 39 -9.16 6.99 -8.84
N ARG A 40 -9.53 8.26 -8.61
CA ARG A 40 -9.37 9.31 -9.64
C ARG A 40 -7.91 9.57 -9.98
N ARG A 41 -7.01 9.55 -8.98
CA ARG A 41 -5.57 9.67 -9.22
C ARG A 41 -5.02 8.53 -10.07
N LEU A 42 -5.40 7.29 -9.75
CA LEU A 42 -4.99 6.12 -10.52
C LEU A 42 -5.47 6.19 -11.97
N ALA A 43 -6.75 6.52 -12.19
CA ALA A 43 -7.30 6.68 -13.53
C ALA A 43 -6.58 7.79 -14.32
N ARG A 44 -6.24 8.91 -13.68
CA ARG A 44 -5.49 10.00 -14.31
C ARG A 44 -4.06 9.57 -14.65
N LEU A 45 -3.34 8.93 -13.73
CA LEU A 45 -1.98 8.43 -13.97
C LEU A 45 -1.96 7.47 -15.16
N GLN A 46 -2.91 6.54 -15.22
CA GLN A 46 -3.05 5.60 -16.32
C GLN A 46 -3.38 6.28 -17.66
N ALA A 47 -4.19 7.35 -17.65
CA ALA A 47 -4.56 8.08 -18.86
C ALA A 47 -3.46 9.03 -19.38
N GLN A 48 -2.56 9.48 -18.49
CA GLN A 48 -1.45 10.40 -18.82
C GLN A 48 -0.16 9.68 -19.18
N THR A 49 -0.12 8.35 -19.03
CA THR A 49 1.03 7.54 -19.37
C THR A 49 0.77 6.69 -20.62
N GLY A 50 1.83 6.19 -21.24
CA GLY A 50 1.70 5.33 -22.43
C GLY A 50 1.12 3.94 -22.09
N ASP A 51 0.55 3.26 -23.09
CA ASP A 51 -0.12 1.96 -22.92
C ASP A 51 0.72 0.92 -22.16
N ARG A 52 2.04 0.89 -22.40
CA ARG A 52 2.96 -0.04 -21.73
C ARG A 52 3.10 0.26 -20.23
N VAL A 53 3.23 1.52 -19.87
CA VAL A 53 3.33 1.95 -18.46
C VAL A 53 1.99 1.73 -17.75
N ALA A 54 0.86 2.05 -18.40
CA ALA A 54 -0.46 1.79 -17.86
C ALA A 54 -0.69 0.28 -17.62
N GLU A 55 -0.27 -0.57 -18.55
CA GLU A 55 -0.28 -2.03 -18.39
C GLU A 55 0.62 -2.49 -17.23
N ALA A 56 1.83 -1.95 -17.14
CA ALA A 56 2.79 -2.26 -16.09
C ALA A 56 2.26 -1.88 -14.70
N LEU A 57 1.69 -0.68 -14.53
CA LEU A 57 1.05 -0.23 -13.29
C LEU A 57 -0.12 -1.14 -12.88
N HIS A 58 -0.87 -1.66 -13.85
CA HIS A 58 -1.97 -2.60 -13.59
C HIS A 58 -1.48 -3.99 -13.15
N LEU A 59 -0.32 -4.44 -13.67
CA LEU A 59 0.27 -5.73 -13.35
C LEU A 59 1.14 -5.72 -12.11
N LEU A 60 1.72 -4.58 -11.75
CA LEU A 60 2.67 -4.45 -10.65
C LEU A 60 2.13 -5.02 -9.32
N PRO A 61 0.91 -4.69 -8.85
CA PRO A 61 0.37 -5.30 -7.64
C PRO A 61 0.28 -6.83 -7.73
N LEU A 62 -0.07 -7.40 -8.88
CA LEU A 62 -0.12 -8.85 -9.06
C LEU A 62 1.27 -9.48 -8.96
N LEU A 63 2.28 -8.90 -9.61
CA LEU A 63 3.66 -9.40 -9.57
C LEU A 63 4.22 -9.38 -8.14
N LEU A 64 3.95 -8.32 -7.39
CA LEU A 64 4.32 -8.22 -5.97
C LEU A 64 3.52 -9.20 -5.10
N HIS A 65 2.25 -9.44 -5.43
CA HIS A 65 1.37 -10.29 -4.63
C HIS A 65 1.72 -11.78 -4.67
N VAL A 66 2.19 -12.32 -5.80
CA VAL A 66 2.43 -13.77 -5.96
C VAL A 66 3.89 -14.10 -6.18
N ASN A 67 4.36 -15.25 -5.70
CA ASN A 67 5.70 -15.77 -6.01
C ASN A 67 5.53 -17.10 -6.79
N GLN A 68 5.54 -17.05 -8.12
CA GLN A 68 5.32 -18.22 -8.98
C GLN A 68 6.38 -18.28 -10.09
N PRO A 69 6.92 -19.47 -10.40
CA PRO A 69 7.84 -19.64 -11.52
C PRO A 69 7.29 -19.09 -12.84
N GLY A 70 8.17 -18.42 -13.61
CA GLY A 70 7.84 -17.81 -14.89
C GLY A 70 7.28 -16.38 -14.80
N LEU A 71 7.09 -15.84 -13.60
CA LEU A 71 6.79 -14.42 -13.41
C LEU A 71 8.07 -13.62 -13.08
N PRO A 72 8.14 -12.34 -13.47
CA PRO A 72 9.14 -11.41 -12.96
C PRO A 72 9.16 -11.39 -11.43
N GLY A 73 10.36 -11.42 -10.86
CA GLY A 73 10.57 -11.44 -9.41
C GLY A 73 10.21 -12.74 -8.71
N HIS A 74 10.10 -13.86 -9.43
CA HIS A 74 10.10 -15.15 -8.78
C HIS A 74 11.42 -15.38 -8.03
N VAL A 75 11.32 -15.75 -6.75
CA VAL A 75 12.46 -16.11 -5.91
C VAL A 75 12.23 -17.52 -5.39
N ASP A 76 13.16 -18.42 -5.67
CA ASP A 76 13.15 -19.82 -5.19
C ASP A 76 13.73 -19.91 -3.78
N ASP A 77 13.08 -19.17 -2.86
CA ASP A 77 13.39 -19.18 -1.44
C ASP A 77 12.06 -19.35 -0.67
N PRO A 78 11.92 -20.40 0.15
CA PRO A 78 10.76 -20.60 1.01
C PRO A 78 10.47 -19.44 1.97
N ALA A 79 11.49 -18.63 2.31
CA ALA A 79 11.34 -17.43 3.13
C ALA A 79 10.70 -16.27 2.37
N CYS A 80 10.67 -16.29 1.03
CA CYS A 80 10.09 -15.23 0.21
C CYS A 80 8.58 -15.12 0.48
N PRO A 81 8.11 -14.04 1.13
CA PRO A 81 6.73 -13.93 1.54
C PRO A 81 5.86 -13.52 0.34
N VAL A 82 4.55 -13.70 0.49
CA VAL A 82 3.55 -13.38 -0.55
C VAL A 82 2.40 -12.59 0.07
N GLY A 83 1.62 -11.94 -0.79
CA GLY A 83 0.41 -11.24 -0.39
C GLY A 83 0.61 -9.75 -0.18
N ILE A 84 -0.38 -9.02 -0.66
CA ILE A 84 -0.62 -7.62 -0.36
C ILE A 84 -1.97 -7.60 0.35
N ALA A 85 -2.05 -6.90 1.48
CA ALA A 85 -3.29 -6.78 2.24
C ALA A 85 -4.43 -6.24 1.37
N ASP A 86 -5.64 -6.76 1.55
CA ASP A 86 -6.85 -6.36 0.79
C ASP A 86 -6.73 -6.35 -0.74
N TYR A 87 -5.70 -6.98 -1.31
CA TYR A 87 -5.53 -7.08 -2.76
C TYR A 87 -6.00 -8.43 -3.27
N SER A 88 -6.85 -8.39 -4.29
CA SER A 88 -7.24 -9.56 -5.07
C SER A 88 -7.02 -9.27 -6.55
N PRO A 89 -6.24 -10.08 -7.28
CA PRO A 89 -6.02 -9.88 -8.71
C PRO A 89 -7.34 -9.85 -9.48
N SER A 90 -7.55 -8.78 -10.26
CA SER A 90 -8.71 -8.69 -11.14
C SER A 90 -8.62 -9.71 -12.28
N ALA A 91 -9.77 -10.08 -12.85
CA ALA A 91 -9.80 -10.95 -14.03
C ALA A 91 -8.96 -10.37 -15.19
N GLU A 92 -8.92 -9.04 -15.30
CA GLU A 92 -8.09 -8.37 -16.29
C GLU A 92 -6.60 -8.49 -16.00
N ALA A 93 -6.16 -8.30 -14.75
CA ALA A 93 -4.75 -8.48 -14.37
C ALA A 93 -4.28 -9.90 -14.70
N LEU A 94 -5.10 -10.91 -14.40
CA LEU A 94 -4.81 -12.31 -14.73
C LEU A 94 -4.73 -12.57 -16.23
N ARG A 95 -5.64 -12.00 -17.03
CA ARG A 95 -5.60 -12.11 -18.51
C ARG A 95 -4.34 -11.47 -19.09
N ARG A 96 -3.97 -10.27 -18.62
CA ARG A 96 -2.76 -9.55 -19.05
C ARG A 96 -1.51 -10.34 -18.68
N ALA A 97 -1.44 -10.85 -17.45
CA ALA A 97 -0.33 -11.66 -17.01
C ALA A 97 -0.20 -12.96 -17.83
N LYS A 98 -1.31 -13.63 -18.15
CA LYS A 98 -1.28 -14.83 -19.00
C LYS A 98 -0.80 -14.55 -20.42
N ARG A 99 -1.08 -13.35 -20.96
CA ARG A 99 -0.59 -12.93 -22.29
C ARG A 99 0.92 -12.67 -22.27
N LEU A 100 1.44 -11.98 -21.26
CA LEU A 100 2.86 -11.65 -21.16
C LEU A 100 3.71 -12.82 -20.68
N PHE A 101 3.15 -13.69 -19.85
CA PHE A 101 3.82 -14.82 -19.21
C PHE A 101 3.02 -16.11 -19.43
N PRO A 102 2.98 -16.64 -20.67
CA PRO A 102 2.15 -17.80 -21.01
C PRO A 102 2.53 -19.06 -20.23
N GLU A 103 3.78 -19.20 -19.81
CA GLU A 103 4.23 -20.37 -19.04
C GLU A 103 3.97 -20.25 -17.53
N ALA A 104 3.68 -19.05 -17.04
CA ALA A 104 3.43 -18.83 -15.62
C ALA A 104 2.10 -19.45 -15.18
N ARG A 105 2.13 -20.16 -14.04
CA ARG A 105 0.94 -20.74 -13.41
C ARG A 105 0.58 -19.96 -12.16
N ILE A 106 -0.23 -18.92 -12.34
CA ILE A 106 -0.69 -18.06 -11.24
C ILE A 106 -1.74 -18.80 -10.42
N LYS A 107 -1.34 -19.30 -9.25
CA LYS A 107 -2.26 -19.88 -8.28
C LYS A 107 -2.82 -18.79 -7.38
N ARG A 108 -4.12 -18.82 -7.11
CA ARG A 108 -4.71 -18.05 -6.01
C ARG A 108 -4.27 -18.71 -4.71
N GLY A 109 -3.54 -17.98 -3.87
CA GLY A 109 -3.09 -18.50 -2.58
C GLY A 109 -4.28 -18.80 -1.65
N ALA A 110 -4.14 -19.82 -0.81
CA ALA A 110 -4.95 -19.99 0.39
C ALA A 110 -4.44 -19.03 1.48
N PHE A 111 -5.29 -18.71 2.47
CA PHE A 111 -5.03 -17.82 3.62
C PHE A 111 -3.54 -17.67 3.96
N TYR A 112 -2.96 -16.53 3.56
CA TYR A 112 -1.61 -16.11 3.95
C TYR A 112 -1.72 -14.87 4.83
N ARG A 113 -0.74 -14.65 5.71
CA ARG A 113 -0.55 -13.34 6.33
C ARG A 113 0.09 -12.44 5.26
N PRO A 114 -0.55 -11.33 4.86
CA PRO A 114 -0.03 -10.48 3.79
C PRO A 114 1.33 -9.91 4.20
N ALA A 115 2.31 -10.02 3.29
CA ALA A 115 3.65 -9.48 3.49
C ALA A 115 3.68 -7.95 3.41
N VAL A 116 2.89 -7.42 2.49
CA VAL A 116 2.84 -6.00 2.13
C VAL A 116 1.54 -5.39 2.63
N ASP A 117 1.64 -4.29 3.37
CA ASP A 117 0.49 -3.52 3.84
C ASP A 117 -0.02 -2.57 2.76
N LEU A 118 0.88 -1.94 1.98
CA LEU A 118 0.52 -0.93 0.97
C LEU A 118 1.51 -0.92 -0.20
N VAL A 119 0.98 -0.70 -1.42
CA VAL A 119 1.75 -0.38 -2.61
C VAL A 119 1.19 0.90 -3.23
N ALA A 120 2.02 1.93 -3.38
CA ALA A 120 1.60 3.19 -3.98
C ALA A 120 2.71 3.85 -4.79
N VAL A 121 2.33 4.50 -5.89
CA VAL A 121 3.22 5.45 -6.59
C VAL A 121 3.17 6.78 -5.84
N MET A 122 4.27 7.51 -5.75
CA MET A 122 4.29 8.85 -5.14
C MET A 122 5.04 9.87 -6.01
N GLY A 123 5.13 11.11 -5.52
CA GLY A 123 5.84 12.19 -6.19
C GLY A 123 5.06 12.78 -7.35
N SER A 124 5.77 13.09 -8.42
CA SER A 124 5.23 13.76 -9.61
C SER A 124 4.02 13.03 -10.19
N ALA A 125 4.03 11.69 -10.18
CA ALA A 125 2.97 10.79 -10.66
C ALA A 125 1.58 11.05 -10.07
N GLY A 126 1.54 11.58 -8.84
CA GLY A 126 0.31 11.93 -8.16
C GLY A 126 -0.07 13.42 -8.24
N SER A 127 0.83 14.24 -8.78
CA SER A 127 0.66 15.68 -8.94
C SER A 127 -0.10 16.02 -10.23
N ILE A 128 -0.51 17.30 -10.38
CA ILE A 128 -1.09 17.79 -11.64
C ILE A 128 0.01 17.97 -12.71
N GLY A 129 1.27 18.11 -12.30
CA GLY A 129 2.42 18.33 -13.18
C GLY A 129 3.03 17.05 -13.74
N PHE A 130 2.42 15.89 -13.54
CA PHE A 130 2.92 14.63 -14.12
C PHE A 130 2.99 14.73 -15.65
N THR A 131 4.12 14.31 -16.20
CA THR A 131 4.29 14.05 -17.63
C THR A 131 4.61 12.59 -17.84
N GLY A 132 4.31 12.03 -19.01
CA GLY A 132 4.65 10.63 -19.33
C GLY A 132 6.15 10.31 -19.34
N GLU A 133 7.01 11.34 -19.20
CA GLU A 133 8.47 11.23 -19.10
C GLU A 133 8.98 11.29 -17.65
N SER A 134 8.09 11.51 -16.67
CA SER A 134 8.49 11.57 -15.26
C SER A 134 8.79 10.18 -14.71
N ASP A 135 9.78 10.09 -13.84
CA ASP A 135 10.11 8.88 -13.08
C ASP A 135 8.92 8.41 -12.22
N LEU A 136 8.87 7.10 -11.98
CA LEU A 136 7.83 6.45 -11.20
C LEU A 136 8.41 5.84 -9.93
N ASP A 137 8.34 6.61 -8.85
CA ASP A 137 8.71 6.17 -7.51
C ASP A 137 7.57 5.37 -6.87
N VAL A 138 7.82 4.10 -6.57
CA VAL A 138 6.85 3.16 -6.02
C VAL A 138 7.27 2.73 -4.63
N TRP A 139 6.47 3.08 -3.63
CA TRP A 139 6.62 2.56 -2.28
C TRP A 139 5.90 1.23 -2.11
N ILE A 140 6.64 0.26 -1.56
CA ILE A 140 6.16 -1.06 -1.20
C ILE A 140 6.34 -1.17 0.31
N CYS A 141 5.28 -0.88 1.05
CA CYS A 141 5.30 -0.79 2.50
C CYS A 141 5.00 -2.17 3.10
N HIS A 142 5.97 -2.77 3.78
CA HIS A 142 5.82 -4.10 4.37
C HIS A 142 5.55 -4.06 5.88
N SER A 143 4.97 -5.15 6.37
CA SER A 143 4.73 -5.33 7.80
C SER A 143 6.05 -5.40 8.57
N PRO A 144 6.16 -4.77 9.76
CA PRO A 144 7.36 -4.89 10.60
C PRO A 144 7.50 -6.28 11.23
N ALA A 145 6.50 -7.16 11.05
CA ALA A 145 6.52 -8.53 11.56
C ALA A 145 7.28 -9.51 10.65
N LEU A 146 7.76 -9.07 9.47
CA LEU A 146 8.58 -9.90 8.59
C LEU A 146 9.96 -10.16 9.21
N SER A 147 10.49 -11.37 9.05
CA SER A 147 11.87 -11.68 9.41
C SER A 147 12.85 -11.01 8.45
N GLU A 148 14.09 -10.82 8.89
CA GLU A 148 15.17 -10.28 8.04
C GLU A 148 15.35 -11.09 6.75
N SER A 149 15.34 -12.43 6.85
CA SER A 149 15.40 -13.31 5.67
C SER A 149 14.22 -13.13 4.72
N ALA A 150 13.01 -12.89 5.24
CA ALA A 150 11.84 -12.65 4.41
C ALA A 150 11.93 -11.28 3.72
N VAL A 151 12.45 -10.25 4.41
CA VAL A 151 12.71 -8.93 3.83
C VAL A 151 13.78 -9.02 2.73
N GLU A 152 14.87 -9.76 2.95
CA GLU A 152 15.92 -9.95 1.95
C GLU A 152 15.41 -10.66 0.70
N ALA A 153 14.71 -11.79 0.88
CA ALA A 153 14.13 -12.56 -0.22
C ALA A 153 13.06 -11.75 -0.98
N TYR A 154 12.23 -10.98 -0.27
CA TYR A 154 11.26 -10.09 -0.92
C TYR A 154 11.95 -8.90 -1.63
N GLY A 155 13.04 -8.38 -1.06
CA GLY A 155 13.87 -7.34 -1.68
C GLY A 155 14.49 -7.80 -3.00
N GLN A 156 14.95 -9.06 -3.09
CA GLN A 156 15.38 -9.66 -4.36
C GLN A 156 14.25 -9.65 -5.38
N LYS A 157 13.06 -10.10 -4.98
CA LYS A 157 11.86 -10.06 -5.82
C LYS A 157 11.56 -8.64 -6.33
N VAL A 158 11.61 -7.63 -5.44
CA VAL A 158 11.34 -6.23 -5.78
C VAL A 158 12.30 -5.74 -6.87
N ARG A 159 13.61 -6.00 -6.73
CA ARG A 159 14.64 -5.63 -7.72
C ARG A 159 14.40 -6.27 -9.09
N GLU A 160 14.02 -7.54 -9.12
CA GLU A 160 13.72 -8.25 -10.36
C GLU A 160 12.44 -7.75 -11.04
N VAL A 161 11.42 -7.38 -10.26
CA VAL A 161 10.19 -6.74 -10.78
C VAL A 161 10.53 -5.37 -11.34
N GLU A 162 11.29 -4.55 -10.63
CA GLU A 162 11.76 -3.24 -11.11
C GLU A 162 12.51 -3.35 -12.43
N ALA A 163 13.49 -4.26 -12.51
CA ALA A 163 14.27 -4.47 -13.72
C ALA A 163 13.38 -4.90 -14.90
N TRP A 164 12.35 -5.71 -14.65
CA TRP A 164 11.38 -6.07 -15.67
C TRP A 164 10.50 -4.88 -16.10
N LEU A 165 10.00 -4.06 -15.15
CA LEU A 165 9.18 -2.88 -15.46
C LEU A 165 9.92 -1.91 -16.39
N ASN A 166 11.16 -1.58 -16.03
CA ASN A 166 12.01 -0.69 -16.80
C ASN A 166 12.23 -1.23 -18.23
N ARG A 167 12.59 -2.52 -18.37
CA ARG A 167 12.78 -3.14 -19.69
C ARG A 167 11.49 -3.24 -20.53
N HIS A 168 10.36 -3.56 -19.90
CA HIS A 168 9.08 -3.77 -20.58
C HIS A 168 8.50 -2.45 -21.09
N THR A 169 8.63 -1.39 -20.29
CA THR A 169 8.00 -0.10 -20.56
C THR A 169 8.91 0.88 -21.30
N GLY A 170 10.22 0.84 -21.04
CA GLY A 170 11.18 1.87 -21.44
C GLY A 170 11.12 3.15 -20.60
N ALA A 171 10.30 3.18 -19.54
CA ALA A 171 10.23 4.25 -18.55
C ALA A 171 11.07 3.93 -17.31
N GLU A 172 11.37 4.94 -16.51
CA GLU A 172 12.18 4.83 -15.30
C GLU A 172 11.29 4.55 -14.07
N PHE A 173 11.38 3.33 -13.54
CA PHE A 173 10.71 2.89 -12.31
C PHE A 173 11.74 2.68 -11.20
N HIS A 174 11.46 3.24 -10.02
CA HIS A 174 12.22 3.03 -8.79
C HIS A 174 11.30 2.44 -7.71
N LEU A 175 11.59 1.24 -7.25
CA LEU A 175 10.78 0.50 -6.28
C LEU A 175 11.48 0.47 -4.92
N PHE A 176 10.88 1.13 -3.93
CA PHE A 176 11.39 1.24 -2.58
C PHE A 176 10.63 0.29 -1.64
N LEU A 177 11.31 -0.77 -1.18
CA LEU A 177 10.81 -1.63 -0.11
C LEU A 177 11.05 -0.95 1.24
N GLN A 178 9.98 -0.60 1.95
CA GLN A 178 10.04 0.19 3.18
C GLN A 178 9.24 -0.46 4.31
N SER A 179 9.77 -0.44 5.52
CA SER A 179 9.05 -0.91 6.71
C SER A 179 8.04 0.15 7.15
N THR A 180 6.79 -0.25 7.41
CA THR A 180 5.78 0.70 7.93
C THR A 180 6.19 1.30 9.29
N ALA A 181 7.00 0.58 10.09
CA ALA A 181 7.55 1.12 11.33
C ALA A 181 8.62 2.19 11.12
N ASP A 182 9.43 2.08 10.07
CA ASP A 182 10.43 3.09 9.72
C ASP A 182 9.78 4.34 9.13
N ILE A 183 8.79 4.17 8.24
CA ILE A 183 7.98 5.28 7.72
C ILE A 183 7.30 6.04 8.88
N ARG A 184 6.71 5.32 9.85
CA ARG A 184 6.10 5.94 11.05
C ARG A 184 7.08 6.85 11.78
N ALA A 185 8.33 6.41 11.88
CA ALA A 185 9.41 7.14 12.54
C ALA A 185 10.16 8.12 11.62
N ASN A 186 9.72 8.32 10.37
CA ASN A 186 10.41 9.13 9.35
C ASN A 186 11.84 8.67 9.04
N ARG A 187 12.12 7.36 9.13
CA ARG A 187 13.40 6.77 8.74
C ARG A 187 13.30 6.20 7.34
N PHE A 188 14.18 6.63 6.43
CA PHE A 188 14.15 6.21 5.03
C PHE A 188 15.52 5.70 4.52
N GLY A 189 16.45 5.43 5.44
CA GLY A 189 17.74 4.82 5.10
C GLY A 189 18.74 5.85 4.60
N GLN A 190 19.27 5.68 3.38
CA GLN A 190 20.36 6.52 2.86
C GLN A 190 20.00 8.01 2.75
N THR A 191 18.71 8.34 2.68
CA THR A 191 18.20 9.72 2.76
C THR A 191 18.57 10.43 4.07
N ASP A 192 18.80 9.68 5.15
CA ASP A 192 19.23 10.23 6.45
C ASP A 192 20.75 10.56 6.48
N LEU A 193 21.53 10.08 5.50
CA LEU A 193 23.00 10.20 5.47
C LEU A 193 23.51 11.45 4.75
N GLU A 194 22.70 12.11 3.93
CA GLU A 194 23.11 13.27 3.10
C GLU A 194 23.03 14.62 3.83
N GLY A 195 23.12 14.65 5.17
CA GLY A 195 23.25 15.88 5.93
C GLY A 195 22.00 16.78 5.98
N CYS A 196 20.89 16.36 5.37
CA CYS A 196 19.60 17.08 5.40
C CYS A 196 18.78 16.86 6.68
N GLY A 197 19.29 16.06 7.62
CA GLY A 197 18.70 15.87 8.95
C GLY A 197 17.33 15.20 8.97
N SER A 198 16.64 15.32 10.10
CA SER A 198 15.31 14.74 10.34
C SER A 198 14.20 15.33 9.46
N ALA A 199 14.45 16.53 8.90
CA ALA A 199 13.54 17.23 8.01
C ALA A 199 13.25 16.48 6.70
N MET A 200 14.26 15.83 6.10
CA MET A 200 14.08 15.17 4.79
C MET A 200 13.07 14.03 4.87
N GLY A 201 13.16 13.18 5.90
CA GLY A 201 12.17 12.13 6.12
C GLY A 201 10.77 12.67 6.38
N ALA A 202 10.66 13.77 7.13
CA ALA A 202 9.36 14.41 7.38
C ALA A 202 8.72 14.97 6.09
N ILE A 203 9.52 15.59 5.23
CA ILE A 203 9.09 16.12 3.92
C ILE A 203 8.67 14.98 3.01
N LEU A 204 9.47 13.91 2.92
CA LEU A 204 9.17 12.77 2.07
C LEU A 204 7.83 12.10 2.46
N LYS A 205 7.57 11.97 3.77
CA LYS A 205 6.29 11.44 4.26
C LYS A 205 5.11 12.39 4.00
N GLU A 206 5.30 13.70 4.15
CA GLU A 206 4.29 14.71 3.75
C GLU A 206 3.96 14.56 2.27
N GLU A 207 4.99 14.50 1.43
CA GLU A 207 4.83 14.38 -0.01
C GLU A 207 4.10 13.10 -0.36
N PHE A 208 4.44 11.98 0.28
CA PHE A 208 3.69 10.74 0.13
C PHE A 208 2.20 10.95 0.45
N TYR A 209 1.85 11.52 1.61
CA TYR A 209 0.43 11.74 1.95
C TYR A 209 -0.28 12.64 0.94
N ARG A 210 0.38 13.70 0.48
CA ARG A 210 -0.19 14.65 -0.46
C ARG A 210 -0.30 14.10 -1.88
N THR A 211 0.63 13.27 -2.34
CA THR A 211 0.73 12.89 -3.75
C THR A 211 0.38 11.44 -4.04
N HIS A 212 0.51 10.50 -3.11
CA HIS A 212 0.44 9.08 -3.45
C HIS A 212 -0.80 8.64 -4.25
N VAL A 213 -0.60 7.61 -5.05
CA VAL A 213 -1.59 6.90 -5.86
C VAL A 213 -1.56 5.44 -5.44
N LEU A 214 -2.61 5.00 -4.72
CA LEU A 214 -2.70 3.64 -4.21
C LEU A 214 -2.90 2.63 -5.35
N LEU A 215 -1.97 1.68 -5.49
CA LEU A 215 -2.06 0.58 -6.47
C LEU A 215 -2.68 -0.69 -5.87
N GLY A 216 -2.49 -0.90 -4.57
CA GLY A 216 -3.07 -2.01 -3.81
C GLY A 216 -2.67 -1.92 -2.34
N GLY A 217 -3.38 -2.63 -1.46
CA GLY A 217 -3.12 -2.55 -0.02
C GLY A 217 -4.19 -1.82 0.77
N LYS A 218 -3.85 -1.62 2.04
CA LYS A 218 -4.60 -0.86 3.04
C LYS A 218 -4.57 0.64 2.73
N LEU A 219 -5.55 1.37 3.23
CA LEU A 219 -5.58 2.83 3.15
C LEU A 219 -4.73 3.43 4.29
N PRO A 220 -3.87 4.44 4.06
CA PRO A 220 -3.21 5.14 5.16
C PRO A 220 -4.23 5.79 6.09
N VAL A 221 -4.21 5.44 7.38
CA VAL A 221 -5.22 5.89 8.36
C VAL A 221 -5.26 7.40 8.53
N TRP A 222 -4.16 8.10 8.22
CA TRP A 222 -4.08 9.56 8.19
C TRP A 222 -5.19 10.22 7.33
N TRP A 223 -5.63 9.56 6.25
CA TRP A 223 -6.73 10.06 5.40
C TRP A 223 -8.13 9.87 6.01
N VAL A 224 -8.24 9.05 7.05
CA VAL A 224 -9.49 8.73 7.78
C VAL A 224 -9.59 9.58 9.05
N LEU A 225 -8.46 9.94 9.65
CA LEU A 225 -8.41 10.77 10.84
C LEU A 225 -8.85 12.22 10.54
N PRO A 226 -9.43 12.93 11.53
CA PRO A 226 -9.66 14.37 11.47
C PRO A 226 -8.38 15.15 11.09
N PRO A 227 -8.49 16.21 10.27
CA PRO A 227 -7.35 17.05 9.94
C PRO A 227 -6.93 17.92 11.12
N GLY A 228 -5.67 18.35 11.14
CA GLY A 228 -5.15 19.32 12.11
C GLY A 228 -4.81 18.75 13.49
N LEU A 229 -4.83 17.42 13.65
CA LEU A 229 -4.38 16.76 14.87
C LEU A 229 -2.86 16.94 15.07
N ASP A 230 -2.45 17.18 16.30
CA ASP A 230 -1.06 17.02 16.73
C ASP A 230 -0.75 15.53 17.00
N ALA A 231 0.46 15.23 17.49
CA ALA A 231 0.90 13.86 17.69
C ALA A 231 0.05 13.11 18.73
N ASP A 232 -0.33 13.78 19.82
CA ASP A 232 -1.14 13.18 20.89
C ASP A 232 -2.59 12.97 20.43
N GLY A 233 -3.15 13.96 19.72
CA GLY A 233 -4.47 13.86 19.10
C GLY A 233 -4.53 12.75 18.05
N TYR A 234 -3.48 12.59 17.24
CA TYR A 234 -3.37 11.50 16.27
C TYR A 234 -3.43 10.14 16.97
N ALA A 235 -2.62 9.94 18.02
CA ALA A 235 -2.57 8.69 18.76
C ALA A 235 -3.91 8.37 19.46
N ALA A 236 -4.53 9.36 20.09
CA ALA A 236 -5.80 9.20 20.77
C ALA A 236 -6.94 8.83 19.80
N GLU A 237 -7.00 9.49 18.65
CA GLU A 237 -8.05 9.24 17.68
C GLU A 237 -7.82 7.94 16.90
N LEU A 238 -6.56 7.59 16.60
CA LEU A 238 -6.22 6.28 16.06
C LEU A 238 -6.68 5.16 16.98
N ALA A 239 -6.41 5.27 18.29
CA ALA A 239 -6.88 4.29 19.27
C ALA A 239 -8.41 4.15 19.25
N ARG A 240 -9.15 5.27 19.19
CA ARG A 240 -10.62 5.26 19.10
C ARG A 240 -11.12 4.56 17.83
N ILE A 241 -10.49 4.78 16.68
CA ILE A 241 -10.82 4.09 15.43
C ILE A 241 -10.54 2.59 15.53
N LEU A 242 -9.39 2.21 16.11
CA LEU A 242 -8.99 0.81 16.22
C LEU A 242 -9.83 0.02 17.24
N ASP A 243 -10.36 0.69 18.26
CA ASP A 243 -11.23 0.10 19.28
C ASP A 243 -12.72 0.06 18.86
N ASP A 244 -13.12 0.76 17.79
CA ASP A 244 -14.52 0.78 17.33
C ASP A 244 -14.84 -0.50 16.54
N PRO A 245 -15.73 -1.38 17.06
CA PRO A 245 -16.02 -2.67 16.43
C PRO A 245 -16.82 -2.58 15.12
N THR A 246 -17.23 -1.37 14.71
CA THR A 246 -17.94 -1.14 13.44
C THR A 246 -17.04 -0.92 12.27
N LEU A 247 -15.80 -0.52 12.53
CA LEU A 247 -14.83 -0.21 11.51
C LEU A 247 -14.03 -1.47 11.19
N ILE A 248 -13.74 -1.67 9.90
CA ILE A 248 -12.87 -2.75 9.45
C ILE A 248 -11.44 -2.25 9.62
N THR A 249 -10.91 -2.36 10.83
CA THR A 249 -9.62 -1.78 11.22
C THR A 249 -8.44 -2.37 10.46
N ASP A 250 -8.55 -3.63 10.04
CA ASP A 250 -7.57 -4.30 9.16
C ASP A 250 -7.43 -3.64 7.77
N ALA A 251 -8.37 -2.77 7.38
CA ALA A 251 -8.34 -2.04 6.12
C ALA A 251 -7.39 -0.83 6.12
N TYR A 252 -6.78 -0.52 7.28
CA TYR A 252 -5.94 0.67 7.46
C TYR A 252 -4.48 0.33 7.79
N VAL A 253 -3.57 1.15 7.28
CA VAL A 253 -2.15 1.13 7.66
C VAL A 253 -1.80 2.44 8.36
N ASP A 254 -1.15 2.33 9.51
CA ASP A 254 -0.63 3.48 10.24
C ASP A 254 0.82 3.77 9.79
N LEU A 255 1.02 4.88 9.08
CA LEU A 255 2.32 5.41 8.69
C LEU A 255 2.75 6.63 9.55
N GLY A 256 2.02 6.91 10.63
CA GLY A 256 2.27 8.00 11.57
C GLY A 256 1.84 9.39 11.11
N PRO A 257 1.81 10.37 12.02
CA PRO A 257 1.49 11.76 11.68
C PRO A 257 2.59 12.41 10.83
N VAL A 258 2.24 13.46 10.10
CA VAL A 258 3.22 14.35 9.46
C VAL A 258 3.97 15.11 10.55
N ALA A 259 5.29 14.96 10.59
CA ALA A 259 6.12 15.67 11.56
C ALA A 259 6.22 17.16 11.20
N ARG A 260 6.31 18.02 12.22
CA ARG A 260 6.65 19.43 11.99
C ARG A 260 8.13 19.53 11.63
N VAL A 261 8.43 20.08 10.46
CA VAL A 261 9.81 20.40 10.06
C VAL A 261 10.27 21.64 10.85
N PRO A 262 11.36 21.58 11.62
CA PRO A 262 11.89 22.74 12.32
C PRO A 262 12.29 23.85 11.33
N LEU A 263 12.01 25.11 11.67
CA LEU A 263 12.31 26.27 10.81
C LEU A 263 13.80 26.36 10.41
N GLY A 264 14.71 25.87 11.26
CA GLY A 264 16.16 25.86 11.00
C GLY A 264 16.61 24.80 9.99
N GLU A 265 15.80 23.77 9.71
CA GLU A 265 16.12 22.68 8.76
C GLU A 265 15.44 22.90 7.40
N LEU A 266 14.52 23.87 7.28
CA LEU A 266 13.82 24.19 6.03
C LEU A 266 14.74 24.66 4.90
N PHE A 267 15.88 25.29 5.22
CA PHE A 267 16.81 25.84 4.23
C PHE A 267 17.86 24.83 3.75
N GLY A 268 17.90 23.62 4.32
CA GLY A 268 18.78 22.55 3.88
C GLY A 268 18.13 21.54 2.94
N ALA A 269 16.81 21.67 2.69
CA ALA A 269 15.99 20.69 1.97
C ALA A 269 15.48 21.20 0.61
N THR A 270 16.28 22.01 -0.10
CA THR A 270 15.98 22.53 -1.45
C THR A 270 17.07 22.18 -2.44
#